data_AF-G4ZYF7-F1
#
_entry.id   AF-G4ZYF7-F1
#
_cell.length_a   1.000
_cell.length_b   1.000
_cell.length_c   1.000
_cell.angle_alpha   90.00
_cell.angle_beta   90.00
_cell.angle_gamma   90.00
#
_symmetry.space_group_name_H-M   'P 1'
#
loop_
_entity.id
_entity.type
_entity.pdbx_description
1 polymer ?
#
loop_
_entity_poly.entity_id
_entity_poly.type
_entity_poly.pdbx_seq_one_letter_code
_entity_poly.pdbx_strand_id
1 'polypeptide(L)'
;MILYTQPDARPGSTSIVSRLGDGSEAFPFRVGMTCIRQIRDYISVQNRGDCTTILHLDSIHSMAIHGYSVFACGYSDQSCHFVPLAYFCTSQKRKLDIGWCLRYIKRVCVDIGNVPFAPQYVMMDADKAQFNASVTELPHSTVLMCWFHVTKNVWKYAAEFRVSYDDTAAVFEDLYDMHYALR
;
A
#
# COMPACT_ATOMS: atom_id res chain seq x y z
N MET A 1 17.66 -6.02 2.95
CA MET A 1 17.20 -6.14 1.55
C MET A 1 16.87 -7.60 1.30
N ILE A 2 15.59 -7.95 1.11
CA ILE A 2 15.19 -9.33 0.78
C ILE A 2 14.72 -9.31 -0.68
N LEU A 3 15.59 -9.71 -1.61
CA LEU A 3 15.29 -9.82 -3.03
C LEU A 3 14.63 -11.18 -3.29
N TYR A 4 13.48 -11.20 -3.96
CA TYR A 4 12.83 -12.45 -4.37
C TYR A 4 12.87 -12.62 -5.88
N THR A 5 13.20 -13.85 -6.29
CA THR A 5 13.26 -14.31 -7.68
C THR A 5 11.94 -14.92 -8.13
N GLN A 6 11.59 -14.75 -9.41
CA GLN A 6 10.48 -15.47 -10.08
C GLN A 6 11.01 -16.80 -10.70
N PRO A 7 10.16 -17.81 -10.95
CA PRO A 7 10.53 -18.99 -11.74
C PRO A 7 10.79 -18.61 -13.21
N ASP A 8 11.76 -19.26 -13.84
CA ASP A 8 12.07 -19.08 -15.26
C ASP A 8 10.94 -19.65 -16.13
N ALA A 9 10.39 -18.85 -17.03
CA ALA A 9 9.21 -19.23 -17.81
C ALA A 9 9.55 -19.85 -19.19
N ARG A 10 10.83 -20.11 -19.50
CA ARG A 10 11.22 -20.67 -20.81
C ARG A 10 11.78 -22.09 -20.67
N PRO A 11 11.08 -23.12 -21.19
CA PRO A 11 11.64 -24.46 -21.26
C PRO A 11 12.92 -24.46 -22.11
N GLY A 12 14.06 -24.84 -21.52
CA GLY A 12 15.32 -25.10 -22.24
C GLY A 12 16.29 -23.93 -22.40
N SER A 13 16.10 -22.80 -21.72
CA SER A 13 17.06 -21.67 -21.75
C SER A 13 18.19 -21.85 -20.74
N THR A 14 19.45 -21.68 -21.16
CA THR A 14 20.66 -21.73 -20.30
C THR A 14 21.31 -20.36 -20.07
N SER A 15 20.70 -19.27 -20.57
CA SER A 15 21.24 -17.92 -20.41
C SER A 15 21.00 -17.36 -19.00
N ILE A 16 22.01 -16.72 -18.42
CA ILE A 16 21.88 -15.99 -17.15
C ILE A 16 21.16 -14.68 -17.43
N VAL A 17 19.84 -14.68 -17.35
CA VAL A 17 19.02 -13.46 -17.39
C VAL A 17 18.92 -12.90 -15.97
N SER A 18 18.89 -11.57 -15.82
CA SER A 18 18.56 -10.93 -14.55
C SER A 18 17.25 -11.52 -14.01
N ARG A 19 17.32 -12.27 -12.90
CA ARG A 19 16.18 -12.95 -12.25
C ARG A 19 15.11 -11.98 -11.71
N LEU A 20 15.35 -10.68 -11.86
CA LEU A 20 14.42 -9.62 -11.52
C LEU A 20 13.32 -9.47 -12.58
N GLY A 21 13.59 -9.78 -13.85
CA GLY A 21 12.72 -9.45 -15.00
C GLY A 21 13.40 -8.41 -15.91
N ASP A 22 12.88 -8.26 -17.14
CA ASP A 22 13.37 -7.28 -18.12
C ASP A 22 12.58 -5.96 -18.10
N GLY A 23 11.54 -5.89 -17.26
CA GLY A 23 10.69 -4.72 -17.10
C GLY A 23 9.46 -4.70 -18.01
N SER A 24 9.39 -5.59 -19.02
CA SER A 24 8.23 -5.74 -19.88
C SER A 24 6.99 -6.18 -19.12
N GLU A 25 5.82 -6.12 -19.76
CA GLU A 25 4.59 -6.65 -19.16
C GLU A 25 4.66 -8.17 -18.93
N ALA A 26 5.33 -8.90 -19.82
CA ALA A 26 5.50 -10.34 -19.73
C ALA A 26 6.48 -10.74 -18.61
N PHE A 27 7.56 -9.97 -18.44
CA PHE A 27 8.60 -10.22 -17.45
C PHE A 27 8.86 -8.96 -16.58
N PRO A 28 7.86 -8.56 -15.76
CA PRO A 28 7.96 -7.35 -14.96
C PRO A 28 9.05 -7.50 -13.90
N PHE A 29 9.79 -6.43 -13.64
CA PHE A 29 10.68 -6.41 -12.49
C PHE A 29 9.98 -5.91 -11.25
N ARG A 30 10.32 -6.52 -10.10
CA ARG A 30 9.78 -6.18 -8.78
C ARG A 30 10.87 -6.30 -7.74
N VAL A 31 11.15 -5.22 -7.03
CA VAL A 31 12.13 -5.14 -5.96
C VAL A 31 11.44 -4.60 -4.72
N GLY A 32 11.70 -5.21 -3.57
CA GLY A 32 11.15 -4.79 -2.29
C GLY A 32 12.24 -4.73 -1.22
N MET A 33 12.14 -3.73 -0.35
CA MET A 33 12.97 -3.62 0.84
C MET A 33 12.12 -3.25 2.05
N THR A 34 12.53 -3.76 3.21
CA THR A 34 11.86 -3.54 4.49
C THR A 34 12.92 -3.50 5.60
N CYS A 35 12.55 -2.91 6.74
CA CYS A 35 13.31 -2.97 7.96
C CYS A 35 12.64 -3.95 8.94
N ILE A 36 13.38 -4.98 9.37
CA ILE A 36 12.89 -5.99 10.32
C ILE A 36 12.37 -5.33 11.62
N ARG A 37 13.03 -4.26 12.08
CA ARG A 37 12.59 -3.52 13.28
C ARG A 37 11.19 -2.94 13.10
N GLN A 38 10.93 -2.30 11.96
CA GLN A 38 9.62 -1.70 11.65
C GLN A 38 8.52 -2.76 11.52
N ILE A 39 8.83 -3.92 10.93
CA ILE A 39 7.88 -5.04 10.88
C ILE A 39 7.53 -5.54 12.29
N ARG A 40 8.53 -5.66 13.18
CA ARG A 40 8.28 -6.06 14.58
C ARG A 40 7.43 -5.04 15.33
N ASP A 41 7.69 -3.74 15.12
CA ASP A 41 6.87 -2.68 15.70
C ASP A 41 5.42 -2.77 15.21
N TYR A 42 5.22 -2.95 13.90
CA TYR A 42 3.88 -3.18 13.35
C TYR A 42 3.19 -4.39 13.95
N ILE A 43 3.87 -5.54 14.05
CA ILE A 43 3.30 -6.74 14.66
C ILE A 43 2.87 -6.46 16.10
N SER A 44 3.69 -5.71 16.85
CA SER A 44 3.35 -5.30 18.22
C SER A 44 2.09 -4.44 18.27
N VAL A 45 1.92 -3.50 17.32
CA VAL A 45 0.74 -2.63 17.27
C VAL A 45 -0.49 -3.39 16.76
N GLN A 46 -0.35 -4.25 15.75
CA GLN A 46 -1.47 -5.03 15.21
C GLN A 46 -2.08 -5.98 16.26
N ASN A 47 -1.26 -6.53 17.16
CA ASN A 47 -1.73 -7.46 18.19
C ASN A 47 -2.39 -6.76 19.40
N ARG A 48 -2.41 -5.42 19.41
CA ARG A 48 -3.07 -4.64 20.44
C ARG A 48 -4.56 -4.48 20.11
N GLY A 49 -5.43 -5.00 20.97
CA GLY A 49 -6.88 -4.88 20.81
C GLY A 49 -7.42 -3.46 21.04
N ASP A 50 -6.60 -2.57 21.62
CA ASP A 50 -6.91 -1.16 21.86
C ASP A 50 -6.38 -0.24 20.75
N CYS A 51 -5.88 -0.79 19.64
CA CYS A 51 -5.31 0.00 18.55
C CYS A 51 -5.87 -0.39 17.19
N THR A 52 -6.30 0.63 16.46
CA THR A 52 -6.65 0.52 15.04
C THR A 52 -5.45 0.95 14.21
N THR A 53 -5.08 0.13 13.23
CA THR A 53 -4.02 0.46 12.26
C THR A 53 -4.58 0.61 10.86
N ILE A 54 -4.12 1.64 10.16
CA ILE A 54 -4.39 1.83 8.74
C ILE A 54 -3.11 1.51 7.96
N LEU A 55 -3.16 0.53 7.06
CA LEU A 55 -2.11 0.32 6.07
C LEU A 55 -2.25 1.36 4.98
N HIS A 56 -1.19 2.12 4.73
CA HIS A 56 -1.08 3.03 3.61
C HIS A 56 -0.31 2.37 2.47
N LEU A 57 -0.90 2.38 1.29
CA LEU A 57 -0.29 1.98 0.03
C LEU A 57 -0.27 3.20 -0.88
N ASP A 58 0.86 3.91 -0.88
CA ASP A 58 1.02 5.14 -1.66
C ASP A 58 1.98 4.93 -2.82
N SER A 59 1.61 5.41 -4.00
CA SER A 59 2.46 5.36 -5.18
C SER A 59 3.12 6.72 -5.43
N ILE A 60 4.41 6.80 -5.14
CA ILE A 60 5.19 8.00 -5.39
C ILE A 60 5.42 8.09 -6.90
N HIS A 61 4.67 8.97 -7.56
CA HIS A 61 4.85 9.31 -8.97
C HIS A 61 6.07 10.24 -9.15
N SER A 62 7.22 9.85 -8.62
CA SER A 62 8.48 10.36 -9.13
C SER A 62 8.85 9.44 -10.28
N MET A 63 8.70 9.92 -11.51
CA MET A 63 9.28 9.28 -12.68
C MET A 63 10.80 9.29 -12.49
N ALA A 64 11.34 8.30 -11.79
CA ALA A 64 12.75 8.22 -11.45
C ALA A 64 13.54 7.85 -12.71
N ILE A 65 13.78 8.83 -13.59
CA ILE A 65 14.68 8.83 -14.76
C ILE A 65 14.32 7.77 -15.86
N HIS A 66 13.53 6.73 -15.56
CA HIS A 66 13.23 5.58 -16.41
C HIS A 66 11.75 5.13 -16.35
N GLY A 67 10.84 5.91 -15.73
CA GLY A 67 9.39 5.63 -15.75
C GLY A 67 8.90 4.52 -14.82
N TYR A 68 9.72 4.07 -13.87
CA TYR A 68 9.34 3.02 -12.91
C TYR A 68 8.53 3.55 -11.72
N SER A 69 7.80 2.63 -11.11
CA SER A 69 6.83 2.91 -10.07
C SER A 69 7.41 2.59 -8.72
N VAL A 70 7.46 3.58 -7.83
CA VAL A 70 7.85 3.37 -6.44
C VAL A 70 6.60 3.37 -5.57
N PHE A 71 6.46 2.33 -4.76
CA PHE A 71 5.41 2.25 -3.74
C PHE A 71 6.02 2.37 -2.36
N ALA A 72 5.48 3.26 -1.55
CA ALA A 72 5.73 3.32 -0.13
C ALA A 72 4.56 2.64 0.58
N CYS A 73 4.86 1.59 1.34
CA CYS A 73 3.92 0.96 2.24
C CYS A 73 4.32 1.32 3.67
N GLY A 74 3.38 1.84 4.43
CA GLY A 74 3.56 2.15 5.84
C GLY A 74 2.26 2.00 6.59
N TYR A 75 2.28 2.14 7.91
CA TYR A 75 1.05 2.17 8.69
C TYR A 75 0.99 3.43 9.53
N SER A 76 -0.23 3.84 9.87
CA SER A 76 -0.47 4.80 10.93
C SER A 76 -1.36 4.17 12.00
N ASP A 77 -1.17 4.64 13.23
CA ASP A 77 -2.07 4.37 14.35
C ASP A 77 -2.80 5.67 14.74
N GLN A 78 -3.54 5.62 15.85
CA GLN A 78 -4.34 6.73 16.38
C GLN A 78 -3.49 7.94 16.80
N SER A 79 -2.16 7.81 16.87
CA SER A 79 -1.24 8.93 17.14
C SER A 79 -0.91 9.71 15.86
N CYS A 80 -1.54 9.38 14.73
CA CYS A 80 -1.35 10.01 13.42
C CYS A 80 0.09 9.94 12.88
N HIS A 81 0.92 9.03 13.41
CA HIS A 81 2.30 8.90 12.97
C HIS A 81 2.41 7.85 11.87
N PHE A 82 2.88 8.27 10.70
CA PHE A 82 3.21 7.35 9.61
C PHE A 82 4.55 6.66 9.89
N VAL A 83 4.52 5.33 9.95
CA VAL A 83 5.71 4.48 10.09
C VAL A 83 5.89 3.66 8.81
N PRO A 84 7.00 3.82 8.07
CA PRO A 84 7.28 3.00 6.90
C PRO A 84 7.39 1.51 7.26
N LEU A 85 6.88 0.64 6.40
CA LEU A 85 7.01 -0.81 6.49
C LEU A 85 7.90 -1.36 5.40
N ALA A 86 7.65 -0.94 4.16
CA ALA A 86 8.38 -1.42 3.01
C ALA A 86 8.33 -0.40 1.88
N TYR A 87 9.38 -0.41 1.09
CA TYR A 87 9.45 0.31 -0.17
C TYR A 87 9.59 -0.69 -1.30
N PHE A 88 8.87 -0.44 -2.38
CA PHE A 88 8.88 -1.29 -3.55
C PHE A 88 9.19 -0.46 -4.80
N CYS A 89 9.91 -1.07 -5.73
CA CYS A 89 10.11 -0.55 -7.08
C CYS A 89 9.63 -1.62 -8.07
N THR A 90 8.68 -1.27 -8.93
CA THR A 90 8.16 -2.15 -9.96
C THR A 90 8.21 -1.48 -11.33
N SER A 91 8.40 -2.27 -12.39
CA SER A 91 8.26 -1.75 -13.76
C SER A 91 6.82 -1.50 -14.16
N GLN A 92 5.87 -2.16 -13.48
CA GLN A 92 4.46 -2.18 -13.84
C GLN A 92 3.58 -1.84 -12.63
N LYS A 93 2.44 -1.16 -12.87
CA LYS A 93 1.44 -0.83 -11.83
C LYS A 93 0.17 -1.69 -11.93
N ARG A 94 0.27 -2.94 -12.38
CA ARG A 94 -0.93 -3.79 -12.52
C ARG A 94 -1.32 -4.38 -11.17
N LYS A 95 -2.55 -4.89 -11.09
CA LYS A 95 -3.08 -5.62 -9.93
C LYS A 95 -2.08 -6.66 -9.40
N LEU A 96 -1.45 -7.43 -10.30
CA LEU A 96 -0.50 -8.50 -9.92
C LEU A 96 0.79 -7.96 -9.30
N ASP A 97 1.25 -6.79 -9.74
CA ASP A 97 2.49 -6.18 -9.27
C ASP A 97 2.28 -5.56 -7.88
N ILE A 98 1.14 -4.91 -7.67
CA ILE A 98 0.74 -4.39 -6.36
C ILE A 98 0.43 -5.54 -5.39
N GLY A 99 -0.28 -6.59 -5.86
CA GLY A 99 -0.54 -7.78 -5.06
C GLY A 99 0.75 -8.49 -4.65
N TRP A 100 1.79 -8.47 -5.49
CA TRP A 100 3.12 -8.96 -5.10
C TRP A 100 3.71 -8.17 -3.94
N CYS A 101 3.56 -6.84 -3.91
CA CYS A 101 4.01 -6.00 -2.80
C CYS A 101 3.28 -6.36 -1.49
N LEU A 102 1.95 -6.54 -1.52
CA LEU A 102 1.18 -6.94 -0.35
C LEU A 102 1.56 -8.35 0.14
N ARG A 103 1.71 -9.32 -0.76
CA ARG A 103 2.15 -10.68 -0.40
C ARG A 103 3.55 -10.72 0.17
N TYR A 104 4.43 -9.83 -0.27
CA TYR A 104 5.75 -9.68 0.32
C TYR A 104 5.64 -9.32 1.80
N ILE A 105 4.85 -8.30 2.17
CA ILE A 105 4.69 -7.87 3.57
C ILE A 105 4.07 -9.01 4.40
N LYS A 106 3.02 -9.67 3.89
CA LYS A 106 2.39 -10.82 4.55
C LYS A 106 3.40 -11.90 4.91
N ARG A 107 4.20 -12.32 3.94
CA ARG A 107 5.21 -13.36 4.15
C ARG A 107 6.24 -12.90 5.19
N VAL A 108 6.73 -11.67 5.09
CA VAL A 108 7.71 -11.15 6.06
C VAL A 108 7.15 -11.12 7.49
N CYS A 109 5.87 -10.81 7.68
CA CYS A 109 5.24 -10.86 9.00
C CYS A 109 5.17 -12.30 9.55
N VAL A 110 4.85 -13.28 8.70
CA VAL A 110 4.86 -14.70 9.05
C VAL A 110 6.28 -15.17 9.38
N ASP A 111 7.26 -14.85 8.55
CA ASP A 111 8.66 -15.26 8.73
C ASP A 111 9.27 -14.71 10.02
N ILE A 112 8.94 -13.46 10.39
CA ILE A 112 9.54 -12.76 11.54
C ILE A 112 8.79 -13.02 12.85
N GLY A 113 7.46 -13.08 12.81
CA GLY A 113 6.63 -13.11 14.02
C GLY A 113 5.62 -14.25 14.07
N ASN A 114 5.57 -15.10 13.05
CA ASN A 114 4.57 -16.18 12.92
C ASN A 114 3.12 -15.67 13.11
N VAL A 115 2.84 -14.46 12.61
CA VAL A 115 1.53 -13.83 12.66
C VAL A 115 1.04 -13.46 11.25
N PRO A 116 -0.27 -13.54 10.99
CA PRO A 116 -0.82 -13.01 9.75
C PRO A 116 -0.69 -11.49 9.71
N PHE A 117 -0.42 -10.96 8.52
CA PHE A 117 -0.57 -9.53 8.25
C PHE A 117 -2.04 -9.25 7.95
N ALA A 118 -2.70 -8.52 8.84
CA ALA A 118 -4.15 -8.32 8.88
C ALA A 118 -4.50 -6.90 9.35
N PRO A 119 -4.15 -5.85 8.59
CA PRO A 119 -4.60 -4.49 8.90
C PRO A 119 -6.13 -4.41 8.81
N GLN A 120 -6.75 -3.60 9.67
CA GLN A 120 -8.20 -3.39 9.62
C GLN A 120 -8.61 -2.52 8.42
N TYR A 121 -7.80 -1.52 8.10
CA TYR A 121 -8.03 -0.60 6.99
C TYR A 121 -6.84 -0.57 6.04
N VAL A 122 -7.12 -0.36 4.76
CA VAL A 122 -6.10 -0.12 3.72
C VAL A 122 -6.43 1.16 2.99
N MET A 123 -5.64 2.20 3.19
CA MET A 123 -5.72 3.46 2.48
C MET A 123 -4.81 3.42 1.26
N MET A 124 -5.38 3.73 0.09
CA MET A 124 -4.70 3.60 -1.20
C MET A 124 -5.09 4.74 -2.15
N ASP A 125 -4.31 4.96 -3.20
CA ASP A 125 -4.60 6.01 -4.19
C ASP A 125 -5.96 5.81 -4.86
N ALA A 126 -6.49 6.82 -5.57
CA ALA A 126 -7.66 6.62 -6.43
C ALA A 126 -7.31 5.81 -7.71
N ASP A 127 -6.79 4.60 -7.56
CA ASP A 127 -6.29 3.72 -8.62
C ASP A 127 -6.96 2.33 -8.62
N LYS A 128 -7.48 1.93 -9.79
CA LYS A 128 -8.23 0.66 -9.93
C LYS A 128 -7.36 -0.57 -9.69
N ALA A 129 -6.08 -0.53 -10.05
CA ALA A 129 -5.19 -1.68 -9.88
C ALA A 129 -4.86 -1.90 -8.41
N GLN A 130 -4.60 -0.82 -7.66
CA GLN A 130 -4.43 -0.85 -6.21
C GLN A 130 -5.71 -1.34 -5.53
N PHE A 131 -6.90 -0.86 -5.92
CA PHE A 131 -8.15 -1.27 -5.29
C PHE A 131 -8.37 -2.78 -5.44
N ASN A 132 -8.23 -3.27 -6.67
CA ASN A 132 -8.40 -4.69 -6.97
C ASN A 132 -7.37 -5.57 -6.26
N ALA A 133 -6.13 -5.09 -6.11
CA ALA A 133 -5.08 -5.81 -5.40
C ALA A 133 -5.39 -5.85 -3.90
N SER A 134 -5.77 -4.72 -3.29
CA SER A 134 -6.14 -4.64 -1.87
C SER A 134 -7.32 -5.54 -1.54
N VAL A 135 -8.40 -5.52 -2.31
CA VAL A 135 -9.56 -6.41 -2.06
C VAL A 135 -9.19 -7.89 -2.22
N THR A 136 -8.31 -8.22 -3.17
CA THR A 136 -7.90 -9.61 -3.40
C THR A 136 -6.97 -10.12 -2.31
N GLU A 137 -5.99 -9.31 -1.91
CA GLU A 137 -4.96 -9.72 -0.98
C GLU A 137 -5.39 -9.50 0.48
N LEU A 138 -6.23 -8.51 0.77
CA LEU A 138 -6.64 -8.15 2.12
C LEU A 138 -8.17 -8.15 2.22
N PRO A 139 -8.82 -9.33 2.02
CA PRO A 139 -10.27 -9.43 1.88
C PRO A 139 -11.05 -9.08 3.17
N HIS A 140 -10.36 -9.04 4.31
CA HIS A 140 -10.94 -8.67 5.60
C HIS A 140 -10.72 -7.20 5.96
N SER A 141 -9.97 -6.45 5.16
CA SER A 141 -9.71 -5.04 5.39
C SER A 141 -10.75 -4.17 4.68
N THR A 142 -11.14 -3.07 5.32
CA THR A 142 -11.90 -2.01 4.65
C THR A 142 -10.96 -1.17 3.79
N VAL A 143 -11.25 -1.06 2.49
CA VAL A 143 -10.44 -0.25 1.57
C VAL A 143 -10.93 1.20 1.59
N LEU A 144 -10.01 2.12 1.86
CA LEU A 144 -10.22 3.55 1.88
C LEU A 144 -9.45 4.20 0.72
N MET A 145 -10.02 5.23 0.10
CA MET A 145 -9.27 6.11 -0.80
C MET A 145 -8.37 7.04 0.01
N CYS A 146 -7.26 7.49 -0.56
CA CYS A 146 -6.33 8.32 0.18
C CYS A 146 -6.91 9.70 0.49
N TRP A 147 -6.54 10.21 1.66
CA TRP A 147 -7.00 11.48 2.20
C TRP A 147 -6.90 12.62 1.16
N PHE A 148 -5.79 12.70 0.42
CA PHE A 148 -5.59 13.74 -0.59
C PHE A 148 -6.64 13.70 -1.72
N HIS A 149 -6.93 12.52 -2.26
CA HIS A 149 -7.93 12.38 -3.33
C HIS A 149 -9.35 12.66 -2.83
N VAL A 150 -9.67 12.22 -1.61
CA VAL A 150 -10.99 12.45 -1.01
C VAL A 150 -11.19 13.93 -0.70
N THR A 151 -10.24 14.58 -0.03
CA THR A 151 -10.31 16.01 0.31
C THR A 151 -10.41 16.89 -0.94
N LYS A 152 -9.65 16.58 -1.99
CA LYS A 152 -9.77 17.26 -3.29
C LYS A 152 -11.17 17.15 -3.88
N ASN A 153 -11.80 15.97 -3.80
CA ASN A 153 -13.15 15.75 -4.28
C ASN A 153 -14.19 16.46 -3.41
N VAL A 154 -14.05 16.43 -2.08
CA VAL A 154 -14.95 17.15 -1.16
C VAL A 154 -14.95 18.63 -1.48
N TRP A 155 -13.77 19.27 -1.58
CA TRP A 155 -13.67 20.68 -1.95
C TRP A 155 -14.31 21.00 -3.30
N LYS A 156 -14.06 20.16 -4.32
CA LYS A 156 -14.64 20.32 -5.65
C LYS A 156 -16.18 20.30 -5.59
N TYR A 157 -16.75 19.28 -4.94
CA TYR A 157 -18.20 19.09 -4.93
C TYR A 157 -18.92 20.03 -3.97
N ALA A 158 -18.30 20.43 -2.85
CA ALA A 158 -18.83 21.47 -1.99
C ALA A 158 -19.02 22.79 -2.76
N ALA A 159 -18.02 23.17 -3.58
CA ALA A 159 -18.11 24.34 -4.44
C ALA A 159 -19.17 24.17 -5.56
N GLU A 160 -19.20 23.01 -6.22
CA GLU A 160 -20.14 22.70 -7.31
C GLU A 160 -21.60 22.76 -6.83
N PHE A 161 -21.88 22.18 -5.66
CA PHE A 161 -23.23 22.12 -5.09
C PHE A 161 -23.56 23.28 -4.15
N ARG A 162 -22.65 24.25 -3.99
CA ARG A 162 -22.81 25.41 -3.09
C ARG A 162 -23.17 25.00 -1.65
N VAL A 163 -22.51 23.95 -1.17
CA VAL A 163 -22.65 23.48 0.21
C VAL A 163 -22.17 24.58 1.16
N SER A 164 -22.83 24.72 2.32
CA SER A 164 -22.44 25.72 3.31
C SER A 164 -21.04 25.43 3.87
N TYR A 165 -20.40 26.45 4.42
CA TYR A 165 -19.11 26.27 5.09
C TYR A 165 -19.23 25.30 6.27
N ASP A 166 -20.27 25.44 7.08
CA ASP A 166 -20.49 24.63 8.28
C ASP A 166 -20.70 23.15 7.91
N ASP A 167 -21.50 22.86 6.89
CA ASP A 167 -21.70 21.49 6.40
C ASP A 167 -20.40 20.92 5.80
N THR A 168 -19.65 21.75 5.06
CA THR A 168 -18.35 21.33 4.51
C THR A 168 -17.37 21.01 5.64
N ALA A 169 -17.33 21.83 6.70
CA ALA A 169 -16.48 21.63 7.85
C ALA A 169 -16.83 20.33 8.61
N ALA A 170 -18.12 20.04 8.79
CA ALA A 170 -18.58 18.79 9.39
C ALA A 170 -18.15 17.55 8.57
N VAL A 171 -18.23 17.62 7.24
CA VAL A 171 -17.71 16.54 6.36
C VAL A 171 -16.20 16.34 6.54
N PHE A 172 -15.43 17.42 6.73
CA PHE A 172 -14.00 17.31 7.00
C PHE A 172 -13.72 16.68 8.36
N GLU A 173 -14.48 17.02 9.40
CA GLU A 173 -14.36 16.40 10.73
C GLU A 173 -14.53 14.87 10.65
N ASP A 174 -15.61 14.41 10.01
CA ASP A 174 -15.86 12.97 9.78
C ASP A 174 -14.75 12.31 8.95
N LEU A 175 -14.21 13.03 7.96
CA LEU A 175 -13.12 12.56 7.11
C LEU A 175 -11.83 12.39 7.92
N TYR A 176 -11.53 13.30 8.85
CA TYR A 176 -10.38 13.18 9.75
C TYR A 176 -10.53 11.98 10.70
N ASP A 177 -11.71 11.77 11.28
CA ASP A 177 -11.98 10.61 12.13
C ASP A 177 -11.70 9.28 11.39
N MET A 178 -12.13 9.18 10.13
CA MET A 178 -11.93 7.99 9.31
C MET A 178 -10.47 7.76 8.90
N HIS A 179 -9.73 8.81 8.53
CA HIS A 179 -8.39 8.68 7.93
C HIS A 179 -7.26 8.61 8.95
N TYR A 180 -7.53 8.99 10.20
CA TYR A 180 -6.55 8.98 11.29
C TYR A 180 -6.86 7.97 12.40
N ALA A 181 -7.90 7.15 12.22
CA ALA A 181 -8.33 6.13 13.18
C ALA A 181 -8.49 6.71 14.61
N LEU A 182 -9.05 7.92 14.73
CA LEU A 182 -9.15 8.65 16.00
C LEU A 182 -10.14 8.02 17.01
N ARG A 183 -10.79 6.90 16.65
CA ARG A 183 -11.78 6.18 17.46
C ARG A 183 -11.58 4.68 17.37
#